data_AF-A0A9P3LJW4-F1
#
_entry.id   AF-A0A9P3LJW4-F1
#
_cell.length_a   1.000
_cell.length_b   1.000
_cell.length_c   1.000
_cell.angle_alpha   90.00
_cell.angle_beta   90.00
_cell.angle_gamma   90.00
#
_symmetry.space_group_name_H-M   'P 1'
#
loop_
_entity.id
_entity.type
_entity.pdbx_description
1 polymer ?
#
loop_
_entity_poly.entity_id
_entity_poly.type
_entity_poly.pdbx_seq_one_letter_code
_entity_poly.pdbx_strand_id
1 'polypeptide(L)'
;MGASQSKSDSDEQVFRVETPIQFSEDVVNELVDHSASPAPSPARQSSIDAQIRGRIQAELAHLREEEAQVRAEIERALEKENLDRERAMAGAADGADGAGAAGGVKSSAALMGDLEELRQKVERFQTRRALSEFPEVQAKTEAVVNCYKSHPTTTLDCFREVNEFKNSVAKVEQHYIDSLRA
;
A
#
# COMPACT_ATOMS: atom_id res chain seq x y z
N MET A 1 61.46 -49.25 -41.03
CA MET A 1 62.45 -48.73 -40.07
C MET A 1 62.03 -47.30 -39.79
N GLY A 2 61.73 -46.81 -38.58
CA GLY A 2 61.97 -47.27 -37.22
C GLY A 2 62.27 -46.03 -36.37
N ALA A 3 61.49 -45.83 -35.29
CA ALA A 3 61.78 -45.08 -34.05
C ALA A 3 62.19 -43.57 -34.14
N SER A 4 61.92 -42.67 -33.20
CA SER A 4 61.46 -42.75 -31.80
C SER A 4 60.89 -41.39 -31.37
N GLN A 5 59.70 -41.40 -30.75
CA GLN A 5 59.13 -40.25 -30.05
C GLN A 5 59.78 -40.11 -28.66
N SER A 6 60.27 -38.91 -28.37
CA SER A 6 60.75 -38.45 -27.06
C SER A 6 59.59 -38.38 -26.05
N LYS A 7 59.66 -39.19 -24.98
CA LYS A 7 58.84 -38.99 -23.79
C LYS A 7 59.63 -38.17 -22.77
N SER A 8 59.04 -37.08 -22.31
CA SER A 8 59.48 -36.33 -21.14
C SER A 8 59.27 -37.20 -19.90
N ASP A 9 60.36 -37.43 -19.18
CA ASP A 9 60.39 -38.08 -17.88
C ASP A 9 59.65 -37.19 -16.87
N SER A 10 58.41 -37.53 -16.55
CA SER A 10 57.72 -36.98 -15.40
C SER A 10 58.06 -37.88 -14.22
N ASP A 11 59.08 -37.49 -13.44
CA ASP A 11 59.40 -38.09 -12.15
C ASP A 11 58.16 -38.02 -11.24
N GLU A 12 57.35 -39.07 -11.27
CA GLU A 12 56.28 -39.29 -10.32
C GLU A 12 56.95 -39.72 -9.01
N GLN A 13 57.19 -38.75 -8.11
CA GLN A 13 57.70 -39.03 -6.77
C GLN A 13 56.63 -39.80 -5.97
N VAL A 14 56.66 -41.12 -6.11
CA VAL A 14 55.83 -42.03 -5.32
C VAL A 14 56.46 -42.18 -3.93
N PHE A 15 55.97 -41.40 -2.96
CA PHE A 15 56.33 -41.59 -1.56
C PHE A 15 55.71 -42.90 -1.04
N ARG A 16 56.53 -43.95 -0.95
CA ARG A 16 56.15 -45.18 -0.23
C ARG A 16 56.45 -44.98 1.25
N VAL A 17 55.42 -45.01 2.09
CA VAL A 17 55.57 -45.00 3.54
C VAL A 17 56.13 -46.37 3.95
N GLU A 18 57.43 -46.46 4.22
CA GLU A 18 58.12 -47.72 4.59
C GLU A 18 57.88 -48.15 6.04
N THR A 19 57.25 -47.30 6.87
CA THR A 19 56.87 -47.67 8.24
C THR A 19 55.48 -48.28 8.26
N PRO A 20 55.30 -49.53 8.75
CA PRO A 20 53.98 -50.13 8.88
C PRO A 20 53.15 -49.31 9.87
N ILE A 21 52.09 -48.67 9.37
CA ILE A 21 51.14 -47.93 10.18
C ILE A 21 50.33 -48.97 10.96
N GLN A 22 50.70 -49.21 12.21
CA GLN A 22 49.90 -50.02 13.12
C GLN A 22 48.89 -49.12 13.81
N PHE A 23 47.61 -49.39 13.60
CA PHE A 23 46.53 -48.78 14.36
C PHE A 23 46.35 -49.57 15.66
N SER A 24 46.01 -48.88 16.76
CA SER A 24 45.60 -49.57 17.98
C SER A 24 44.33 -50.38 17.70
N GLU A 25 44.24 -51.55 18.33
CA GLU A 25 43.08 -52.43 18.23
C GLU A 25 41.77 -51.69 18.61
N ASP A 26 41.85 -50.77 19.57
CA ASP A 26 40.73 -49.91 19.99
C ASP A 26 40.19 -49.04 18.85
N VAL A 27 41.07 -48.43 18.04
CA VAL A 27 40.66 -47.58 16.91
C VAL A 27 40.05 -48.43 15.80
N VAL A 28 40.61 -49.62 15.55
CA VAL A 28 40.06 -50.57 14.57
C VAL A 28 38.68 -51.05 15.00
N ASN A 29 38.48 -51.35 16.29
CA ASN A 29 37.19 -51.75 16.85
C ASN A 29 36.16 -50.62 16.78
N GLU A 30 36.53 -49.38 17.12
CA GLU A 30 35.63 -48.22 16.95
C GLU A 30 35.22 -48.02 15.49
N LEU A 31 36.14 -48.17 14.53
CA LEU A 31 35.85 -48.05 13.10
C LEU A 31 34.91 -49.17 12.61
N VAL A 32 35.10 -50.41 13.07
CA VAL A 32 34.24 -51.56 12.73
C VAL A 32 32.85 -51.39 13.34
N ASP A 33 32.75 -50.99 14.60
CA ASP A 33 31.48 -50.71 15.28
C ASP A 33 30.73 -49.54 14.62
N HIS A 34 31.45 -48.51 14.20
CA HIS A 34 30.88 -47.39 13.45
C HIS A 34 30.50 -47.75 12.01
N SER A 35 31.18 -48.71 11.37
CA SER A 35 30.85 -49.15 10.01
C SER A 35 29.49 -49.86 9.91
N ALA A 36 29.03 -50.46 11.01
CA ALA A 36 27.73 -51.13 11.10
C ALA A 36 26.56 -50.14 11.35
N SER A 37 26.84 -48.91 11.77
CA SER A 37 25.82 -47.89 12.02
C SER A 37 25.71 -46.92 10.82
N PRO A 38 24.54 -46.77 10.20
CA PRO A 38 24.36 -45.87 9.06
C PRO A 38 24.41 -44.37 9.43
N ALA A 39 24.50 -44.01 10.71
CA ALA A 39 24.47 -42.64 11.20
C ALA A 39 25.86 -42.17 11.70
N PRO A 40 26.23 -40.89 11.47
CA PRO A 40 27.46 -40.33 12.01
C PRO A 40 27.42 -40.28 13.55
N SER A 41 28.60 -40.34 14.18
CA SER A 41 28.71 -40.18 15.64
C SER A 41 28.19 -38.81 16.09
N PRO A 42 27.69 -38.66 17.33
CA PRO A 42 27.12 -37.40 17.82
C PRO A 42 28.07 -36.19 17.69
N ALA A 43 29.36 -36.40 17.94
CA ALA A 43 30.38 -35.35 17.76
C ALA A 43 30.49 -34.91 16.29
N ARG A 44 30.48 -35.86 15.35
CA ARG A 44 30.51 -35.59 13.91
C ARG A 44 29.21 -34.97 13.42
N GLN A 45 28.06 -35.36 13.96
CA GLN A 45 26.78 -34.73 13.63
C GLN A 45 26.80 -33.25 14.04
N SER A 46 27.35 -32.92 15.22
CA SER A 46 27.42 -31.53 15.68
C SER A 46 28.29 -30.63 14.78
N SER A 47 29.39 -31.15 14.22
CA SER A 47 30.24 -30.40 13.31
C SER A 47 29.59 -30.21 11.94
N ILE A 48 28.90 -31.25 11.44
CA ILE A 48 28.10 -31.17 10.21
C ILE A 48 26.99 -30.14 10.38
N ASP A 49 26.24 -30.18 11.48
CA ASP A 49 25.16 -29.23 11.76
C ASP A 49 25.67 -27.79 11.85
N ALA A 50 26.82 -27.57 12.48
CA ALA A 50 27.44 -26.25 12.56
C ALA A 50 27.81 -25.72 11.16
N GLN A 51 28.37 -26.58 10.30
CA GLN A 51 28.70 -26.22 8.92
C GLN A 51 27.45 -25.93 8.08
N ILE A 52 26.40 -26.74 8.24
CA ILE A 52 25.11 -26.53 7.57
C ILE A 52 24.49 -25.21 7.99
N ARG A 53 24.44 -24.91 9.30
CA ARG A 53 23.95 -23.62 9.80
C ARG A 53 24.74 -22.45 9.25
N GLY A 54 26.08 -22.57 9.19
CA GLY A 54 26.93 -21.53 8.59
C GLY A 54 26.61 -21.27 7.12
N ARG A 55 26.42 -22.32 6.32
CA ARG A 55 26.01 -22.19 4.91
C ARG A 55 24.62 -21.57 4.77
N ILE A 56 23.64 -22.04 5.56
CA ILE A 56 22.29 -21.49 5.54
C ILE A 56 22.32 -20.00 5.88
N GLN A 57 23.10 -19.58 6.87
CA GLN A 57 23.21 -18.18 7.24
C GLN A 57 23.83 -17.32 6.13
N ALA A 58 24.87 -17.82 5.46
CA ALA A 58 25.48 -17.14 4.32
C ALA A 58 24.49 -17.00 3.16
N GLU A 59 23.77 -18.06 2.81
CA GLU A 59 22.75 -18.03 1.75
C GLU A 59 21.57 -17.11 2.10
N LEU A 60 21.12 -17.11 3.36
CA LEU A 60 20.07 -16.18 3.82
C LEU A 60 20.52 -14.72 3.76
N ALA A 61 21.80 -14.45 4.04
CA ALA A 61 22.35 -13.10 3.89
C ALA A 61 22.37 -12.67 2.42
N HIS A 62 22.82 -13.56 1.54
CA HIS A 62 22.84 -13.33 0.09
C HIS A 62 21.43 -13.05 -0.46
N LEU A 63 20.45 -13.89 -0.14
CA LEU A 63 19.06 -13.70 -0.60
C LEU A 63 18.46 -12.38 -0.13
N ARG A 64 18.78 -11.92 1.08
CA ARG A 64 18.30 -10.61 1.57
C ARG A 64 18.90 -9.44 0.80
N GLU A 65 20.15 -9.57 0.40
CA GLU A 65 20.81 -8.56 -0.43
C GLU A 65 20.20 -8.50 -1.83
N GLU A 66 19.97 -9.65 -2.46
CA GLU A 66 19.26 -9.74 -3.73
C GLU A 66 17.83 -9.19 -3.65
N GLU A 67 17.08 -9.53 -2.59
CA GLU A 67 15.74 -8.97 -2.37
C GLU A 67 15.77 -7.44 -2.22
N ALA A 68 16.77 -6.90 -1.51
CA ALA A 68 16.93 -5.46 -1.37
C ALA A 68 17.26 -4.78 -2.70
N GLN A 69 18.11 -5.40 -3.52
CA GLN A 69 18.45 -4.90 -4.85
C GLN A 69 17.21 -4.91 -5.77
N VAL A 70 16.48 -6.02 -5.83
CA VAL A 70 15.25 -6.14 -6.64
C VAL A 70 14.20 -5.13 -6.19
N ARG A 71 14.02 -4.91 -4.88
CA ARG A 71 13.11 -3.88 -4.37
C ARG A 71 13.51 -2.48 -4.82
N ALA A 72 14.79 -2.13 -4.73
CA ALA A 72 15.29 -0.83 -5.18
C ALA A 72 15.12 -0.64 -6.69
N GLU A 73 15.30 -1.69 -7.49
CA GLU A 73 15.04 -1.66 -8.93
C GLU A 73 13.56 -1.45 -9.24
N ILE A 74 12.66 -2.14 -8.52
CA ILE A 74 11.21 -1.97 -8.66
C ILE A 74 10.81 -0.54 -8.30
N GLU A 75 11.29 -0.01 -7.17
CA GLU A 75 11.02 1.37 -6.76
C GLU A 75 11.47 2.37 -7.83
N ARG A 76 12.70 2.22 -8.34
CA ARG A 76 13.22 3.05 -9.41
C ARG A 76 12.42 2.93 -10.71
N ALA A 77 11.95 1.73 -11.06
CA ALA A 77 11.13 1.51 -12.23
C ALA A 77 9.75 2.18 -12.09
N LEU A 78 9.13 2.07 -10.91
CA LEU A 78 7.85 2.71 -10.59
C LEU A 78 7.97 4.23 -10.57
N GLU A 79 9.05 4.78 -10.00
CA GLU A 79 9.31 6.22 -10.04
C GLU A 79 9.45 6.72 -11.48
N LYS A 80 10.21 5.99 -12.31
CA LYS A 80 10.36 6.32 -13.73
C LYS A 80 9.02 6.23 -14.46
N GLU A 81 8.24 5.18 -14.24
CA GLU A 81 6.90 5.04 -14.84
C GLU A 81 5.98 6.18 -14.40
N ASN A 82 6.00 6.55 -13.11
CA ASN A 82 5.19 7.65 -12.61
C ASN A 82 5.60 8.99 -13.26
N LEU A 83 6.90 9.26 -13.40
CA LEU A 83 7.40 10.44 -14.11
C LEU A 83 7.05 10.43 -15.60
N ASP A 84 7.17 9.28 -16.28
CA ASP A 84 6.81 9.13 -17.69
C ASP A 84 5.29 9.30 -17.89
N ARG A 85 4.48 8.79 -16.95
CA ARG A 85 3.03 8.98 -16.92
C ARG A 85 2.66 10.43 -16.64
N GLU A 86 3.30 11.09 -15.69
CA GLU A 86 3.12 12.51 -15.42
C GLU A 86 3.49 13.36 -16.64
N ARG A 87 4.59 13.05 -17.32
CA ARG A 87 4.99 13.72 -18.57
C ARG A 87 4.01 13.47 -19.71
N ALA A 88 3.53 12.25 -19.89
CA ALA A 88 2.51 11.94 -20.88
C ALA A 88 1.19 12.67 -20.59
N MET A 89 0.79 12.76 -19.33
CA MET A 89 -0.41 13.47 -18.90
C MET A 89 -0.26 15.00 -19.00
N ALA A 90 0.94 15.55 -18.79
CA ALA A 90 1.24 16.96 -18.99
C ALA A 90 1.34 17.33 -20.48
N GLY A 91 1.88 16.43 -21.33
CA GLY A 91 1.96 16.60 -22.78
C GLY A 91 0.62 16.44 -23.52
N ALA A 92 -0.37 15.81 -22.87
CA ALA A 92 -1.74 15.73 -23.38
C ALA A 92 -2.57 16.99 -23.12
N ALA A 93 -2.04 18.00 -22.42
CA ALA A 93 -2.71 19.27 -22.18
C ALA A 93 -2.57 20.28 -23.34
N ASP A 94 -1.66 20.06 -24.29
CA ASP A 94 -1.40 20.96 -25.43
C ASP A 94 -2.03 20.48 -26.76
N GLY A 95 -2.87 19.43 -26.73
CA GLY A 95 -3.48 18.89 -27.95
C GLY A 95 -4.90 18.38 -27.74
N ALA A 96 -5.84 19.09 -28.36
CA ALA A 96 -7.22 18.71 -28.67
C ALA A 96 -8.31 19.12 -27.66
N ASP A 97 -8.94 20.26 -28.00
CA ASP A 97 -10.38 20.43 -28.00
C ASP A 97 -11.14 19.13 -28.36
N GLY A 98 -12.18 18.81 -27.59
CA GLY A 98 -13.26 17.93 -28.06
C GLY A 98 -13.60 16.75 -27.17
N ALA A 99 -14.67 16.94 -26.38
CA ALA A 99 -15.73 15.96 -26.11
C ALA A 99 -15.35 14.48 -25.91
N GLY A 100 -15.44 14.04 -24.65
CA GLY A 100 -16.02 12.74 -24.31
C GLY A 100 -15.05 11.57 -24.21
N ALA A 101 -14.46 11.38 -23.02
CA ALA A 101 -14.11 10.05 -22.52
C ALA A 101 -14.07 10.08 -20.99
N ALA A 102 -15.08 9.48 -20.38
CA ALA A 102 -15.10 9.17 -18.96
C ALA A 102 -13.94 8.22 -18.60
N GLY A 103 -13.31 8.43 -17.44
CA GLY A 103 -12.56 7.39 -16.75
C GLY A 103 -11.03 7.46 -16.77
N GLY A 104 -10.42 8.57 -17.18
CA GLY A 104 -8.99 8.80 -16.94
C GLY A 104 -8.77 9.13 -15.47
N VAL A 105 -8.04 8.29 -14.73
CA VAL A 105 -7.62 8.57 -13.34
C VAL A 105 -6.84 9.87 -13.33
N LYS A 106 -7.53 10.98 -13.02
CA LYS A 106 -6.92 12.28 -12.81
C LYS A 106 -5.95 12.14 -11.63
N SER A 107 -4.77 12.71 -11.73
CA SER A 107 -3.76 12.61 -10.68
C SER A 107 -4.34 13.04 -9.32
N SER A 108 -3.82 12.49 -8.23
CA SER A 108 -4.30 12.80 -6.86
C SER A 108 -4.41 14.31 -6.60
N ALA A 109 -3.47 15.09 -7.16
CA ALA A 109 -3.50 16.56 -7.09
C ALA A 109 -4.68 17.20 -7.86
N ALA A 110 -4.98 16.71 -9.06
CA ALA A 110 -6.13 17.18 -9.84
C ALA A 110 -7.47 16.80 -9.17
N LEU A 111 -7.55 15.62 -8.56
CA LEU A 111 -8.73 15.19 -7.80
C LEU A 111 -8.99 16.06 -6.56
N MET A 112 -7.93 16.49 -5.86
CA MET A 112 -8.04 17.39 -4.72
C MET A 112 -8.55 18.78 -5.14
N GLY A 113 -8.09 19.29 -6.29
CA GLY A 113 -8.62 20.53 -6.87
C GLY A 113 -10.09 20.42 -7.27
N ASP A 114 -10.46 19.34 -7.96
CA ASP A 114 -11.85 19.07 -8.36
C ASP A 114 -12.78 18.95 -7.13
N LEU A 115 -12.32 18.29 -6.05
CA LEU A 115 -13.08 18.17 -4.80
C LEU A 115 -13.34 19.52 -4.13
N GLU A 116 -12.34 20.40 -4.11
CA GLU A 116 -12.47 21.73 -3.52
C GLU A 116 -13.41 22.62 -4.35
N GLU A 117 -13.34 22.54 -5.68
CA GLU A 117 -14.26 23.24 -6.57
C GLU A 117 -15.70 22.76 -6.39
N LEU A 118 -15.90 21.44 -6.25
CA LEU A 118 -17.22 20.86 -5.98
C LEU A 118 -17.77 21.31 -4.63
N ARG A 119 -16.95 21.32 -3.57
CA ARG A 119 -17.34 21.85 -2.26
C ARG A 119 -17.80 23.30 -2.36
N GLN A 120 -17.02 24.15 -3.00
CA GLN A 120 -17.37 25.56 -3.19
C GLN A 120 -18.64 25.75 -4.01
N LYS A 121 -18.87 24.95 -5.05
CA LYS A 121 -20.11 25.01 -5.85
C LYS A 121 -21.32 24.59 -5.01
N VAL A 122 -21.19 23.56 -4.18
CA VAL A 122 -22.26 23.11 -3.28
C VAL A 122 -22.58 24.17 -2.23
N GLU A 123 -21.58 24.75 -1.57
CA GLU A 123 -21.79 25.83 -0.60
C GLU A 123 -22.43 27.06 -1.24
N ARG A 124 -21.97 27.47 -2.44
CA ARG A 124 -22.60 28.57 -3.20
C ARG A 124 -24.04 28.27 -3.58
N PHE A 125 -24.36 27.02 -3.90
CA PHE A 125 -25.73 26.62 -4.21
C PHE A 125 -26.61 26.62 -2.96
N GLN A 126 -26.13 26.08 -1.84
CA GLN A 126 -26.85 26.05 -0.57
C GLN A 126 -27.09 27.45 -0.01
N THR A 127 -26.08 28.33 -0.04
CA THR A 127 -26.21 29.73 0.39
C THR A 127 -27.17 30.51 -0.49
N ARG A 128 -27.11 30.35 -1.82
CA ARG A 128 -28.08 30.94 -2.73
C ARG A 128 -29.49 30.45 -2.43
N ARG A 129 -29.69 29.14 -2.26
CA ARG A 129 -30.97 28.55 -1.91
C ARG A 129 -31.51 29.08 -0.56
N ALA A 130 -30.66 29.16 0.45
CA ALA A 130 -31.03 29.67 1.77
C ALA A 130 -31.43 31.16 1.74
N LEU A 131 -30.80 31.96 0.88
CA LEU A 131 -31.12 33.38 0.68
C LEU A 131 -32.31 33.60 -0.27
N SER A 132 -32.51 32.71 -1.23
CA SER A 132 -33.49 32.88 -2.30
C SER A 132 -34.85 32.29 -1.97
N GLU A 133 -34.91 31.20 -1.19
CA GLU A 133 -36.19 30.53 -1.01
C GLU A 133 -37.10 31.37 -0.12
N PHE A 134 -36.89 31.58 1.20
CA PHE A 134 -37.88 32.35 1.98
C PHE A 134 -37.31 33.02 3.24
N PRO A 135 -36.75 34.24 3.17
CA PRO A 135 -36.22 34.96 4.35
C PRO A 135 -37.31 35.29 5.38
N GLU A 136 -38.56 35.43 4.93
CA GLU A 136 -39.71 35.63 5.82
C GLU A 136 -39.92 34.44 6.76
N VAL A 137 -39.75 33.20 6.27
CA VAL A 137 -39.90 32.00 7.11
C VAL A 137 -38.79 31.94 8.14
N GLN A 138 -37.54 32.25 7.78
CA GLN A 138 -36.43 32.29 8.72
C GLN A 138 -36.68 33.31 9.84
N ALA A 139 -37.09 34.54 9.51
CA ALA A 139 -37.42 35.56 10.51
C ALA A 139 -38.56 35.11 11.44
N LYS A 140 -39.59 34.43 10.92
CA LYS A 140 -40.69 33.88 11.73
C LYS A 140 -40.26 32.69 12.58
N THR A 141 -39.35 31.83 12.10
CA THR A 141 -38.77 30.75 12.91
C THR A 141 -37.97 31.28 14.09
N GLU A 142 -37.14 32.29 13.87
CA GLU A 142 -36.34 32.92 14.93
C GLU A 142 -37.25 33.60 15.97
N ALA A 143 -38.32 34.26 15.53
CA ALA A 143 -39.30 34.86 16.43
C ALA A 143 -39.97 33.82 17.36
N VAL A 144 -40.36 32.66 16.81
CA VAL A 144 -40.92 31.55 17.59
C VAL A 144 -39.90 31.00 18.59
N VAL A 145 -38.67 30.75 18.14
CA VAL A 145 -37.59 30.24 18.99
C VAL A 145 -37.27 31.23 20.12
N ASN A 146 -37.22 32.53 19.82
CA ASN A 146 -36.97 33.56 20.82
C ASN A 146 -38.11 33.66 21.84
N CYS A 147 -39.37 33.56 21.38
CA CYS A 147 -40.52 33.56 22.30
C CYS A 147 -40.46 32.38 23.28
N TYR A 148 -40.20 31.16 22.79
CA TYR A 148 -40.09 29.98 23.65
C TYR A 148 -38.90 30.04 24.61
N LYS A 149 -37.78 30.64 24.19
CA LYS A 149 -36.63 30.89 25.08
C LYS A 149 -36.98 31.86 26.21
N SER A 150 -37.78 32.89 25.94
CA SER A 150 -38.22 33.86 26.96
C SER A 150 -39.33 33.35 27.87
N HIS A 151 -40.12 32.37 27.43
CA HIS A 151 -41.27 31.82 28.17
C HIS A 151 -41.16 30.30 28.37
N PRO A 152 -40.22 29.81 29.22
CA PRO A 152 -39.99 28.38 29.40
C PRO A 152 -41.12 27.66 30.16
N THR A 153 -41.86 28.37 31.02
CA THR A 153 -42.96 27.82 31.82
C THR A 153 -44.35 28.22 31.31
N THR A 154 -44.43 29.20 30.40
CA THR A 154 -45.68 29.72 29.82
C THR A 154 -45.66 29.64 28.29
N THR A 155 -45.44 28.43 27.77
CA THR A 155 -45.32 28.16 26.32
C THR A 155 -46.58 28.48 25.51
N LEU A 156 -47.74 28.63 26.17
CA LEU A 156 -49.02 28.98 25.53
C LEU A 156 -49.08 30.46 25.09
N ASP A 157 -48.24 31.33 25.66
CA ASP A 157 -48.23 32.76 25.30
C ASP A 157 -47.66 33.02 23.90
N CYS A 158 -46.86 32.09 23.39
CA CYS A 158 -46.20 32.17 22.07
C CYS A 158 -47.08 31.73 20.88
N PHE A 159 -48.40 31.59 21.08
CA PHE A 159 -49.30 31.06 20.04
C PHE A 159 -49.38 31.97 18.80
N ARG A 160 -49.16 33.28 18.98
CA ARG A 160 -49.24 34.26 17.89
C ARG A 160 -48.09 34.08 16.91
N GLU A 161 -46.86 33.99 17.43
CA GLU A 161 -45.63 33.78 16.67
C GLU A 161 -45.70 32.44 15.93
N VAL A 162 -46.22 31.40 16.58
CA VAL A 162 -46.42 30.07 15.98
C VAL A 162 -47.44 30.12 14.84
N ASN A 163 -48.55 30.87 14.99
CA ASN A 163 -49.54 31.02 13.93
C ASN A 163 -48.99 31.80 12.73
N GLU A 164 -48.21 32.86 12.97
CA GLU A 164 -47.54 33.60 11.92
C GLU A 164 -46.51 32.74 11.17
N PHE A 165 -45.76 31.90 11.88
CA PHE A 165 -44.86 30.91 11.28
C PHE A 165 -45.62 29.90 10.42
N LYS A 166 -46.69 29.28 10.95
CA LYS A 166 -47.53 28.33 10.19
C LYS A 166 -48.08 28.95 8.91
N ASN A 167 -48.54 30.20 8.96
CA ASN A 167 -49.02 30.92 7.78
C ASN A 167 -47.91 31.18 6.76
N SER A 168 -46.69 31.48 7.21
CA SER A 168 -45.54 31.68 6.31
C SER A 168 -45.13 30.37 5.63
N VAL A 169 -45.13 29.25 6.35
CA VAL A 169 -44.82 27.92 5.82
C VAL A 169 -45.89 27.46 4.83
N ALA A 170 -47.17 27.68 5.14
CA ALA A 170 -48.26 27.30 4.22
C ALA A 170 -48.14 27.99 2.84
N LYS A 171 -47.67 29.25 2.79
CA LYS A 171 -47.40 29.96 1.54
C LYS A 171 -46.23 29.34 0.77
N VAL A 172 -45.17 28.92 1.48
CA VAL A 172 -44.02 28.23 0.87
C VAL A 172 -44.42 26.87 0.32
N GLU A 173 -45.20 26.11 1.07
CA GLU A 173 -45.71 24.81 0.65
C GLU A 173 -46.60 24.94 -0.60
N GLN A 174 -47.47 25.95 -0.66
CA GLN A 174 -48.26 26.25 -1.85
C GLN A 174 -47.37 26.55 -3.06
N HIS A 175 -46.40 27.46 -2.91
CA HIS A 175 -45.46 27.79 -3.98
C HIS A 175 -44.64 26.56 -4.45
N TYR A 176 -44.22 25.71 -3.52
CA TYR A 176 -43.51 24.47 -3.83
C TYR A 176 -44.41 23.48 -4.59
N ILE A 177 -45.64 23.25 -4.13
CA ILE A 177 -46.59 22.38 -4.82
C ILE A 177 -46.93 22.90 -6.22
N ASP A 178 -47.08 24.22 -6.38
CA ASP A 178 -47.33 24.84 -7.68
C ASP A 178 -46.12 24.70 -8.62
N SER A 179 -44.89 24.80 -8.09
CA SER A 179 -43.66 24.56 -8.86
C SER A 179 -43.49 23.11 -9.34
N LEU A 180 -44.10 22.14 -8.64
CA LEU A 180 -44.10 20.73 -9.02
C LEU A 180 -45.22 20.36 -10.01
N ARG A 181 -46.23 21.23 -10.15
CA ARG A 181 -47.36 21.03 -11.07
C ARG A 181 -47.12 21.65 -12.46
N ALA A 182 -46.23 22.64 -12.54
CA ALA A 182 -45.76 23.25 -13.79
C ALA A 182 -44.71 22.38 -14.50
#